data_AF-A0A101XFP9-F1
#
_entry.id   AF-A0A101XFP9-F1
#
_cell.length_a   1.000
_cell.length_b   1.000
_cell.length_c   1.000
_cell.angle_alpha   90.00
_cell.angle_beta   90.00
_cell.angle_gamma   90.00
#
_symmetry.space_group_name_H-M   'P 1'
#
loop_
_entity.id
_entity.type
_entity.pdbx_description
1 polymer ?
#
loop_
_entity_poly.entity_id
_entity_poly.type
_entity_poly.pdbx_seq_one_letter_code
_entity_poly.pdbx_strand_id
1 'polypeptide(L)'
;MGSEALRSYVEQLLHPYSPYYSNGVLNSEGMTLLRVIAREVLASHPYMRARFAKARRLRDYEHVSTLMRDVLAMIKLTANLALQGG
;
A
#
# COMPACT_ATOMS: atom_id res chain seq x y z
N MET A 1 4.82 -3.06 -13.94
CA MET A 1 4.89 -1.63 -13.56
C MET A 1 6.02 -1.50 -12.55
N GLY A 2 6.87 -0.47 -12.66
CA GLY A 2 8.09 -0.35 -11.84
C GLY A 2 7.79 -0.20 -10.35
N SER A 3 8.75 -0.60 -9.50
CA SER A 3 8.71 -0.45 -8.03
C SER A 3 8.43 0.99 -7.58
N GLU A 4 8.82 1.96 -8.41
CA GLU A 4 8.65 3.40 -8.17
C GLU A 4 7.18 3.85 -8.19
N ALA A 5 6.36 3.34 -9.13
CA ALA A 5 4.93 3.67 -9.19
C ALA A 5 4.18 3.10 -7.97
N LEU A 6 4.49 1.85 -7.60
CA LEU A 6 3.93 1.22 -6.41
C LEU A 6 4.30 2.02 -5.15
N ARG A 7 5.56 2.43 -5.04
CA ARG A 7 6.05 3.26 -3.93
C ARG A 7 5.29 4.59 -3.86
N SER A 8 5.13 5.30 -4.98
CA SER A 8 4.38 6.56 -5.02
C SER A 8 2.94 6.40 -4.53
N TYR A 9 2.25 5.32 -4.93
CA TYR A 9 0.89 5.04 -4.47
C TYR A 9 0.82 4.75 -2.97
N VAL A 10 1.78 3.99 -2.45
CA VAL A 10 1.90 3.72 -1.01
C VAL A 10 2.13 5.02 -0.23
N GLU A 11 3.04 5.88 -0.70
CA GLU A 11 3.32 7.18 -0.08
C GLU A 11 2.10 8.11 -0.10
N GLN A 12 1.31 8.12 -1.18
CA GLN A 12 0.06 8.88 -1.24
C GLN A 12 -0.99 8.39 -0.23
N LEU A 13 -1.05 7.08 0.07
CA LEU A 13 -1.96 6.54 1.10
C LEU A 13 -1.42 6.69 2.53
N LEU A 14 -0.13 6.99 2.70
CA LEU A 14 0.48 7.34 3.99
C LEU A 14 0.27 8.81 4.38
N HIS A 15 -0.16 9.66 3.45
CA HIS A 15 -0.40 11.07 3.73
C HIS A 15 -1.85 11.27 4.23
N PRO A 16 -2.08 11.77 5.47
CA PRO A 16 -3.42 11.86 6.05
C PRO A 16 -4.33 12.87 5.34
N TYR A 17 -3.76 13.88 4.68
CA TYR A 17 -4.50 14.87 3.89
C TYR A 17 -4.48 14.59 2.38
N SER A 18 -4.16 13.35 2.00
CA SER A 18 -4.20 12.93 0.60
C SER A 18 -5.62 13.05 0.03
N PRO A 19 -5.79 13.46 -1.25
CA PRO A 19 -7.10 13.56 -1.89
C PRO A 19 -7.84 12.21 -1.97
N TYR A 20 -7.16 11.10 -1.70
CA TYR A 20 -7.76 9.77 -1.61
C TYR A 20 -8.55 9.50 -0.33
N TYR A 21 -8.46 10.41 0.65
CA TYR A 21 -9.28 10.37 1.85
C TYR A 21 -10.39 11.41 1.80
N SER A 22 -11.55 11.05 2.30
CA SER A 22 -12.67 11.96 2.52
C SER A 22 -13.27 11.62 3.87
N ASN A 23 -13.33 12.59 4.78
CA ASN A 23 -13.77 12.38 6.17
C ASN A 23 -12.99 11.27 6.89
N GLY A 24 -11.66 11.20 6.67
CA GLY A 24 -10.77 10.25 7.35
C GLY A 24 -10.81 8.81 6.83
N VAL A 25 -11.60 8.52 5.79
CA VAL A 25 -11.68 7.19 5.14
C VAL A 25 -11.37 7.27 3.65
N LEU A 26 -10.90 6.17 3.06
CA LEU A 26 -10.64 6.11 1.63
C LEU A 26 -11.91 6.37 0.82
N ASN A 27 -11.84 7.28 -0.16
CA ASN A 27 -12.88 7.49 -1.16
C ASN A 27 -12.78 6.46 -2.30
N SER A 28 -13.58 6.61 -3.36
CA SER A 28 -13.59 5.68 -4.50
C SER A 28 -12.23 5.57 -5.20
N GLU A 29 -11.51 6.68 -5.35
CA GLU A 29 -10.18 6.72 -5.94
C GLU A 29 -9.15 6.07 -5.03
N GLY A 30 -9.19 6.36 -3.73
CA GLY A 30 -8.35 5.70 -2.72
C GLY A 30 -8.57 4.19 -2.65
N MET A 31 -9.81 3.74 -2.80
CA MET A 31 -10.14 2.32 -2.88
C MET A 31 -9.64 1.66 -4.17
N THR A 32 -9.59 2.41 -5.27
CA THR A 32 -8.99 1.97 -6.53
C THR A 32 -7.47 1.83 -6.35
N LEU A 33 -6.83 2.82 -5.74
CA LEU A 33 -5.41 2.80 -5.43
C LEU A 33 -5.03 1.62 -4.55
N LEU A 34 -5.78 1.40 -3.46
CA LEU A 34 -5.60 0.24 -2.58
C LEU A 34 -5.72 -1.09 -3.34
N ARG A 35 -6.61 -1.19 -4.33
CA ARG A 35 -6.78 -2.40 -5.16
C ARG A 35 -5.57 -2.64 -6.08
N VAL A 36 -5.03 -1.58 -6.67
CA VAL A 36 -3.81 -1.66 -7.50
C VAL A 36 -2.64 -2.14 -6.65
N ILE A 37 -2.42 -1.50 -5.49
CA ILE A 37 -1.38 -1.90 -4.54
C ILE A 37 -1.57 -3.36 -4.12
N ALA A 38 -2.80 -3.77 -3.80
CA ALA A 38 -3.09 -5.15 -3.40
C ALA A 38 -2.73 -6.17 -4.50
N ARG A 39 -3.05 -5.87 -5.77
CA ARG A 39 -2.75 -6.77 -6.89
C ARG A 39 -1.24 -7.02 -7.01
N GLU A 40 -0.45 -5.96 -6.95
CA GLU A 40 1.01 -6.05 -7.05
C GLU A 40 1.61 -6.77 -5.84
N VAL A 41 1.23 -6.35 -4.62
CA VAL A 41 1.82 -6.91 -3.39
C VAL A 41 1.44 -8.38 -3.22
N LEU A 42 0.18 -8.75 -3.47
CA LEU A 42 -0.29 -10.12 -3.25
C LEU A 42 0.25 -11.13 -4.27
N ALA A 43 0.77 -10.67 -5.42
CA ALA A 43 1.45 -11.53 -6.38
C ALA A 43 2.73 -12.15 -5.77
N SER A 44 3.47 -11.38 -4.95
CA SER A 44 4.70 -11.83 -4.29
C SER A 44 4.52 -12.18 -2.82
N HIS A 45 3.51 -11.62 -2.15
CA HIS A 45 3.28 -11.74 -0.71
C HIS A 45 1.83 -12.14 -0.39
N PRO A 46 1.39 -13.36 -0.78
CA PRO A 46 -0.01 -13.77 -0.63
C PRO A 46 -0.50 -13.82 0.82
N TYR A 47 0.40 -13.99 1.80
CA TYR A 47 0.08 -13.97 3.24
C TYR A 47 -0.51 -12.64 3.71
N MET A 48 -0.32 -11.54 2.97
CA MET A 48 -0.87 -10.21 3.28
C MET A 48 -2.37 -10.09 2.99
N ARG A 49 -3.00 -11.10 2.37
CA ARG A 49 -4.41 -11.04 1.92
C ARG A 49 -5.38 -10.63 3.02
N ALA A 50 -5.24 -11.20 4.22
CA ALA A 50 -6.10 -10.87 5.36
C ALA A 50 -5.97 -9.40 5.78
N ARG A 51 -4.77 -8.83 5.66
CA ARG A 51 -4.49 -7.45 6.04
C ARG A 51 -5.08 -6.46 5.03
N PHE A 52 -4.94 -6.74 3.74
CA PHE A 52 -5.64 -5.98 2.70
C PHE A 52 -7.16 -6.06 2.84
N ALA A 53 -7.71 -7.24 3.17
CA ALA A 53 -9.14 -7.39 3.44
C ALA A 53 -9.60 -6.54 4.63
N LYS A 54 -8.82 -6.51 5.73
CA LYS A 54 -9.10 -5.66 6.89
C LYS A 54 -9.10 -4.18 6.53
N ALA A 55 -8.04 -3.69 5.86
CA ALA A 55 -7.94 -2.29 5.44
C ALA A 55 -9.04 -1.89 4.45
N ARG A 56 -9.38 -2.78 3.51
CA ARG A 56 -10.49 -2.56 2.55
C ARG A 56 -11.84 -2.43 3.24
N ARG A 57 -12.07 -3.20 4.32
CA ARG A 57 -13.34 -3.17 5.07
C ARG A 57 -13.46 -1.90 5.91
N LEU A 58 -12.40 -1.52 6.61
CA LEU A 58 -12.43 -0.42 7.58
C LEU A 58 -12.22 0.95 6.92
N ARG A 59 -11.32 1.02 5.91
CA ARG A 59 -11.04 2.18 5.06
C ARG A 59 -10.47 3.42 5.77
N ASP A 60 -10.44 3.45 7.09
CA ASP A 60 -9.89 4.56 7.85
C ASP A 60 -8.37 4.66 7.69
N TYR A 61 -7.86 5.88 7.86
CA TYR A 61 -6.45 6.19 7.72
C TYR A 61 -5.56 5.37 8.66
N GLU A 62 -5.99 5.05 9.88
CA GLU A 62 -5.16 4.31 10.84
C GLU A 62 -4.85 2.90 10.31
N HIS A 63 -5.87 2.17 9.88
CA HIS A 63 -5.73 0.82 9.35
C HIS A 63 -5.01 0.80 8.00
N VAL A 64 -5.32 1.78 7.13
CA VAL A 64 -4.69 1.87 5.82
C VAL A 64 -3.22 2.25 5.97
N SER A 65 -2.87 3.27 6.75
CA SER A 65 -1.48 3.69 6.95
C SER A 65 -0.63 2.60 7.60
N THR A 66 -1.18 1.85 8.56
CA THR A 66 -0.49 0.70 9.16
C THR A 66 -0.16 -0.36 8.11
N LEU A 67 -1.10 -0.70 7.22
CA LEU A 67 -0.85 -1.61 6.11
C LEU A 67 0.21 -1.05 5.15
N MET A 68 0.12 0.23 4.79
CA MET A 68 1.03 0.89 3.86
C MET A 68 2.46 0.97 4.39
N ARG A 69 2.66 1.18 5.71
CA ARG A 69 4.00 1.14 6.34
C ARG A 69 4.67 -0.21 6.16
N ASP A 70 3.92 -1.29 6.31
CA ASP A 70 4.45 -2.64 6.17
C ASP A 70 4.75 -2.97 4.71
N VAL A 71 3.89 -2.55 3.78
CA VAL A 71 4.17 -2.65 2.34
C VAL A 71 5.43 -1.84 1.98
N LEU A 72 5.60 -0.63 2.51
CA LEU A 72 6.78 0.18 2.27
C LEU A 72 8.06 -0.47 2.81
N ALA A 73 7.99 -1.10 3.98
CA ALA A 73 9.12 -1.84 4.55
C ALA A 73 9.52 -3.03 3.66
N MET A 74 8.55 -3.75 3.11
CA MET A 74 8.81 -4.85 2.16
C MET A 74 9.49 -4.33 0.88
N ILE A 75 8.99 -3.25 0.30
CA ILE A 75 9.58 -2.63 -0.91
C ILE A 75 11.05 -2.25 -0.67
N LYS A 76 11.35 -1.62 0.48
CA LYS A 76 12.71 -1.23 0.87
C LYS A 76 13.63 -2.44 1.04
N LEU A 77 13.15 -3.50 1.68
CA LEU A 77 13.92 -4.73 1.87
C LEU A 77 14.26 -5.38 0.53
N THR A 78 13.28 -5.50 -0.38
CA THR A 78 13.50 -6.05 -1.72
C THR A 78 14.50 -5.21 -2.52
N ALA A 79 14.40 -3.89 -2.46
CA ALA A 79 15.33 -2.98 -3.15
C ALA A 79 16.77 -3.15 -2.64
N ASN A 80 16.96 -3.26 -1.32
CA ASN A 80 18.29 -3.46 -0.74
C ASN A 80 18.92 -4.80 -1.14
N LEU A 81 18.13 -5.87 -1.21
CA LEU A 81 18.59 -7.19 -1.65
C LEU A 81 19.01 -7.19 -3.12
N ALA A 82 18.29 -6.45 -3.98
CA ALA A 82 18.65 -6.33 -5.39
C ALA A 82 19.98 -5.58 -5.61
N LEU A 83 20.35 -4.66 -4.70
CA LEU A 83 21.62 -3.91 -4.77
C LEU A 83 22.83 -4.69 -4.24
N GLN A 84 22.63 -5.73 -3.45
CA GLN A 84 23.72 -6.55 -2.87
C GLN A 84 24.08 -7.78 -3.72
N GLY A 85 23.28 -8.11 -4.73
CA GLY A 85 23.45 -9.30 -5.57
C GLY A 85 23.84 -9.02 -7.03
N GLY A 86 24.35 -7.82 -7.32
CA GLY A 86 24.77 -7.37 -8.66
C GLY A 86 26.27 -7.15 -8.79
#